data_AF-A0AA96IJM9-F1
#
_entry.id   AF-A0AA96IJM9-F1
#
_cell.length_a   1.000
_cell.length_b   1.000
_cell.length_c   1.000
_cell.angle_alpha   90.00
_cell.angle_beta   90.00
_cell.angle_gamma   90.00
#
_symmetry.space_group_name_H-M   'P 1'
#
loop_
_entity.id
_entity.type
_entity.pdbx_description
1 polymer ?
#
loop_
_entity_poly.entity_id
_entity_poly.type
_entity_poly.pdbx_seq_one_letter_code
_entity_poly.pdbx_strand_id
1 'polypeptide(L)'
;MLKDIIFLSKKVFDEALIKEENLSVPKKVYEIYRNLEEVISDLDLVANHYLALEFNEHYLQESSWGEPVDKWRKFFNMDLEQLNESIKKYLLNLAYMRHGDYGFETYVNTIFNAKTYYAFVRDNYSVGFVEPKCTSLHICKLRIDQTKVESLYISEHKKIDLSTYEARVNLKDHLNIIKNDLEIELKNLKKYIKNRYTLDDLL
;
A
#
# COMPACT_ATOMS: atom_id res chain seq x y z
N MET A 1 -8.83 -3.12 2.80
CA MET A 1 -8.24 -2.41 1.64
C MET A 1 -6.83 -2.91 1.36
N LEU A 2 -5.87 -2.73 2.28
CA LEU A 2 -4.42 -2.91 2.02
C LEU A 2 -3.79 -4.21 2.58
N LYS A 3 -4.57 -5.30 2.67
CA LYS A 3 -4.07 -6.58 3.24
C LYS A 3 -2.96 -7.23 2.40
N ASP A 4 -2.94 -6.95 1.12
CA ASP A 4 -1.96 -7.44 0.17
C ASP A 4 -0.60 -6.77 0.32
N ILE A 5 -0.58 -5.48 0.68
CA ILE A 5 0.65 -4.74 0.99
C ILE A 5 1.35 -5.36 2.18
N ILE A 6 0.64 -5.51 3.32
CA ILE A 6 1.22 -6.10 4.52
C ILE A 6 1.68 -7.55 4.29
N PHE A 7 0.91 -8.34 3.52
CA PHE A 7 1.29 -9.70 3.16
C PHE A 7 2.61 -9.73 2.37
N LEU A 8 2.75 -8.90 1.34
CA LEU A 8 3.96 -8.84 0.53
C LEU A 8 5.14 -8.31 1.34
N SER A 9 4.95 -7.24 2.11
CA SER A 9 6.00 -6.69 2.97
C SER A 9 6.54 -7.74 3.93
N LYS A 10 5.67 -8.43 4.67
CA LYS A 10 6.06 -9.51 5.58
C LYS A 10 6.78 -10.62 4.85
N LYS A 11 6.20 -11.14 3.77
CA LYS A 11 6.79 -12.27 3.06
C LYS A 11 8.18 -11.94 2.50
N VAL A 12 8.34 -10.77 1.90
CA VAL A 12 9.65 -10.32 1.39
C VAL A 12 10.64 -10.11 2.54
N PHE A 13 10.24 -9.42 3.62
CA PHE A 13 11.14 -9.09 4.71
C PHE A 13 11.50 -10.27 5.61
N ASP A 14 10.57 -11.17 5.88
CA ASP A 14 10.85 -12.40 6.62
C ASP A 14 11.92 -13.23 5.90
N GLU A 15 11.86 -13.34 4.58
CA GLU A 15 12.86 -14.09 3.81
C GLU A 15 14.15 -13.28 3.52
N ALA A 16 14.07 -11.95 3.42
CA ALA A 16 15.19 -11.09 3.09
C ALA A 16 16.05 -10.71 4.30
N LEU A 17 15.41 -10.40 5.43
CA LEU A 17 16.09 -9.80 6.59
C LEU A 17 16.69 -10.85 7.54
N ILE A 18 16.28 -12.12 7.44
CA ILE A 18 16.81 -13.23 8.26
C ILE A 18 18.18 -13.70 7.78
N LYS A 19 18.57 -13.42 6.54
CA LYS A 19 19.85 -13.88 5.98
C LYS A 19 21.04 -13.30 6.75
N GLU A 20 22.07 -14.13 6.93
CA GLU A 20 23.33 -13.72 7.55
C GLU A 20 24.13 -12.78 6.63
N GLU A 21 23.93 -12.87 5.32
CA GLU A 21 24.55 -12.02 4.32
C GLU A 21 23.77 -10.71 4.09
N ASN A 22 24.48 -9.71 3.57
CA ASN A 22 23.88 -8.43 3.19
C ASN A 22 23.09 -8.59 1.88
N LEU A 23 21.96 -7.89 1.75
CA LEU A 23 21.29 -7.75 0.46
C LEU A 23 22.20 -7.03 -0.54
N SER A 24 22.20 -7.51 -1.78
CA SER A 24 23.17 -7.16 -2.83
C SER A 24 23.08 -5.72 -3.35
N VAL A 25 22.00 -4.99 -3.06
CA VAL A 25 21.80 -3.60 -3.50
C VAL A 25 21.33 -2.72 -2.34
N PRO A 26 22.24 -2.27 -1.44
CA PRO A 26 21.89 -1.55 -0.21
C PRO A 26 21.11 -0.26 -0.46
N LYS A 27 21.49 0.53 -1.47
CA LYS A 27 20.73 1.70 -1.93
C LYS A 27 19.26 1.39 -2.21
N LYS A 28 18.97 0.25 -2.85
CA LYS A 28 17.60 -0.16 -3.16
C LYS A 28 16.83 -0.56 -1.90
N VAL A 29 17.50 -1.17 -0.93
CA VAL A 29 16.92 -1.47 0.40
C VAL A 29 16.52 -0.17 1.10
N TYR A 30 17.35 0.87 1.02
CA TYR A 30 17.04 2.18 1.59
C TYR A 30 15.90 2.89 0.84
N GLU A 31 15.87 2.81 -0.50
CA GLU A 31 14.72 3.31 -1.27
C GLU A 31 13.41 2.63 -0.85
N ILE A 32 13.41 1.31 -0.69
CA ILE A 32 12.24 0.55 -0.20
C ILE A 32 11.82 1.01 1.20
N TYR A 33 12.78 1.28 2.09
CA TYR A 33 12.49 1.88 3.41
C TYR A 33 11.79 3.23 3.28
N ARG A 34 12.31 4.13 2.45
CA ARG A 34 11.73 5.46 2.21
C ARG A 34 10.34 5.38 1.57
N ASN A 35 10.14 4.44 0.65
CA ASN A 35 8.83 4.21 0.05
C ASN A 35 7.81 3.67 1.04
N LEU A 36 8.21 2.78 1.94
CA LEU A 36 7.30 2.29 2.98
C LEU A 36 6.92 3.39 3.97
N GLU A 37 7.86 4.27 4.31
CA GLU A 37 7.61 5.48 5.12
C GLU A 37 6.58 6.41 4.44
N GLU A 38 6.72 6.63 3.13
CA GLU A 38 5.76 7.39 2.30
C GLU A 38 4.36 6.75 2.30
N VAL A 39 4.28 5.43 2.08
CA VAL A 39 3.01 4.67 2.14
C VAL A 39 2.33 4.80 3.50
N ILE A 40 3.08 4.71 4.60
CA ILE A 40 2.53 4.83 5.95
C ILE A 40 1.97 6.24 6.18
N SER A 41 2.68 7.27 5.72
CA SER A 41 2.22 8.66 5.81
C SER A 41 0.93 8.90 5.02
N ASP A 42 0.87 8.43 3.78
CA ASP A 42 -0.33 8.62 2.94
C ASP A 42 -1.52 7.78 3.43
N LEU A 43 -1.23 6.60 4.02
CA LEU A 43 -2.25 5.77 4.66
C LEU A 43 -2.84 6.49 5.89
N ASP A 44 -1.99 7.16 6.68
CA ASP A 44 -2.45 7.96 7.81
C ASP A 44 -3.38 9.09 7.35
N LEU A 45 -3.01 9.77 6.25
CA LEU A 45 -3.83 10.81 5.64
C LEU A 45 -5.21 10.24 5.23
N VAL A 46 -5.24 9.16 4.45
CA VAL A 46 -6.50 8.51 4.02
C VAL A 46 -7.36 8.08 5.21
N ALA A 47 -6.75 7.51 6.26
CA ALA A 47 -7.49 7.03 7.42
C ALA A 47 -8.07 8.16 8.28
N ASN A 48 -7.34 9.27 8.43
CA ASN A 48 -7.61 10.25 9.47
C ASN A 48 -8.05 11.64 8.98
N HIS A 49 -8.00 11.91 7.67
CA HIS A 49 -8.41 13.19 7.09
C HIS A 49 -9.90 13.22 6.74
N TYR A 50 -10.30 12.76 5.55
CA TYR A 50 -11.70 12.86 5.09
C TYR A 50 -12.56 11.61 5.31
N LEU A 51 -11.98 10.44 5.58
CA LEU A 51 -12.73 9.18 5.55
C LEU A 51 -13.93 9.18 6.51
N ALA A 52 -13.69 9.36 7.81
CA ALA A 52 -14.71 9.18 8.85
C ALA A 52 -15.29 10.50 9.35
N LEU A 53 -15.79 11.32 8.41
CA LEU A 53 -16.46 12.57 8.73
C LEU A 53 -17.98 12.42 8.71
N GLU A 54 -18.66 13.17 9.58
CA GLU A 54 -20.09 13.38 9.50
C GLU A 54 -20.39 14.47 8.46
N PHE A 55 -21.44 14.26 7.65
CA PHE A 55 -21.79 15.21 6.58
C PHE A 55 -22.45 16.50 7.08
N ASN A 56 -22.68 16.63 8.39
CA ASN A 56 -23.11 17.85 9.07
C ASN A 56 -21.91 18.71 9.51
N GLU A 57 -20.67 18.23 9.39
CA GLU A 57 -19.51 18.94 9.90
C GLU A 57 -19.30 20.27 9.15
N HIS A 58 -18.99 21.32 9.89
CA HIS A 58 -19.00 22.70 9.39
C HIS A 58 -18.09 22.90 8.17
N TYR A 59 -16.91 22.28 8.15
CA TYR A 59 -15.99 22.45 7.02
C TYR A 59 -16.42 21.68 5.76
N LEU A 60 -17.42 20.81 5.80
CA LEU A 60 -18.04 20.23 4.60
C LEU A 60 -19.16 21.10 4.02
N GLN A 61 -19.70 22.02 4.83
CA GLN A 61 -20.80 22.88 4.43
C GLN A 61 -20.35 24.00 3.49
N GLU A 62 -21.33 24.63 2.83
CA GLU A 62 -21.17 25.84 2.01
C GLU A 62 -20.02 25.75 0.99
N SER A 63 -19.88 24.56 0.41
CA SER A 63 -18.81 24.22 -0.49
C SER A 63 -19.10 24.65 -1.93
N SER A 64 -18.07 25.12 -2.64
CA SER A 64 -18.12 25.28 -4.10
C SER A 64 -18.19 23.95 -4.88
N TRP A 65 -18.05 22.82 -4.18
CA TRP A 65 -18.08 21.47 -4.74
C TRP A 65 -19.46 20.80 -4.70
N GLY A 66 -20.52 21.50 -4.29
CA GLY A 66 -21.87 20.96 -4.19
C GLY A 66 -22.22 20.53 -2.77
N GLU A 67 -22.94 19.42 -2.64
CA GLU A 67 -23.39 18.90 -1.34
C GLU A 67 -22.19 18.46 -0.47
N PRO A 68 -22.35 18.36 0.87
CA PRO A 68 -21.28 17.90 1.76
C PRO A 68 -20.62 16.57 1.33
N VAL A 69 -21.42 15.64 0.81
CA VAL A 69 -20.95 14.35 0.27
C VAL A 69 -20.08 14.51 -0.99
N ASP A 70 -20.32 15.54 -1.81
CA ASP A 70 -19.54 15.80 -3.01
C ASP A 70 -18.17 16.38 -2.66
N LYS A 71 -18.12 17.30 -1.69
CA LYS A 71 -16.85 17.79 -1.12
C LYS A 71 -16.06 16.65 -0.48
N TRP A 72 -16.72 15.85 0.37
CA TRP A 72 -16.11 14.66 0.97
C TRP A 72 -15.49 13.75 -0.09
N ARG A 73 -16.27 13.38 -1.13
CA ARG A 73 -15.80 12.51 -2.22
C ARG A 73 -14.60 13.11 -2.94
N LYS A 74 -14.61 14.42 -3.23
CA LYS A 74 -13.53 15.09 -3.95
C LYS A 74 -12.21 14.97 -3.19
N PHE A 75 -12.18 15.35 -1.92
CA PHE A 75 -10.94 15.36 -1.14
C PHE A 75 -10.53 13.97 -0.69
N PHE A 76 -11.48 13.10 -0.32
CA PHE A 76 -11.16 11.71 -0.02
C PHE A 76 -10.55 10.98 -1.22
N ASN A 77 -11.04 11.22 -2.45
CA ASN A 77 -10.42 10.67 -3.65
C ASN A 77 -9.01 11.23 -3.91
N MET A 78 -8.72 12.48 -3.53
CA MET A 78 -7.37 13.03 -3.64
C MET A 78 -6.40 12.33 -2.67
N ASP A 79 -6.83 12.10 -1.43
CA ASP A 79 -6.03 11.34 -0.45
C ASP A 79 -5.79 9.89 -0.96
N LEU A 80 -6.82 9.26 -1.54
CA LEU A 80 -6.71 7.92 -2.13
C LEU A 80 -5.77 7.86 -3.34
N GLU A 81 -5.79 8.88 -4.21
CA GLU A 81 -4.89 8.98 -5.37
C GLU A 81 -3.44 9.08 -4.93
N GLN A 82 -3.15 9.91 -3.92
CA GLN A 82 -1.81 10.03 -3.34
C GLN A 82 -1.32 8.69 -2.77
N LEU A 83 -2.14 8.03 -1.94
CA LEU A 83 -1.83 6.70 -1.40
C LEU A 83 -1.62 5.65 -2.50
N ASN A 84 -2.38 5.73 -3.59
CA ASN A 84 -2.24 4.79 -4.70
C ASN A 84 -0.87 4.91 -5.36
N GLU A 85 -0.40 6.14 -5.60
CA GLU A 85 0.89 6.40 -6.23
C GLU A 85 2.06 5.95 -5.34
N SER A 86 2.03 6.25 -4.04
CA SER A 86 3.07 5.79 -3.12
C SER A 86 3.10 4.27 -3.00
N ILE A 87 1.94 3.61 -2.98
CA ILE A 87 1.87 2.14 -2.97
C ILE A 87 2.40 1.54 -4.27
N LYS A 88 2.02 2.05 -5.44
CA LYS A 88 2.56 1.55 -6.72
C LYS A 88 4.07 1.66 -6.76
N LYS A 89 4.60 2.82 -6.37
CA LYS A 89 6.04 3.07 -6.27
C LYS A 89 6.73 2.09 -5.31
N TYR A 90 6.15 1.87 -4.13
CA TYR A 90 6.62 0.90 -3.14
C TYR A 90 6.64 -0.53 -3.70
N LEU A 91 5.52 -1.00 -4.24
CA LEU A 91 5.36 -2.35 -4.79
C LEU A 91 6.34 -2.63 -5.93
N LEU A 92 6.49 -1.68 -6.86
CA LEU A 92 7.44 -1.80 -7.95
C LEU A 92 8.89 -1.89 -7.43
N ASN A 93 9.26 -1.09 -6.43
CA ASN A 93 10.59 -1.15 -5.83
C ASN A 93 10.82 -2.42 -5.01
N LEU A 94 9.81 -2.88 -4.27
CA LEU A 94 9.84 -4.13 -3.51
C LEU A 94 10.07 -5.34 -4.43
N ALA A 95 9.48 -5.34 -5.63
CA ALA A 95 9.66 -6.40 -6.62
C ALA A 95 11.08 -6.53 -7.17
N TYR A 96 11.92 -5.50 -7.01
CA TYR A 96 13.34 -5.56 -7.38
C TYR A 96 14.24 -6.11 -6.26
N MET A 97 13.70 -6.47 -5.09
CA MET A 97 14.49 -7.08 -4.02
C MET A 97 14.87 -8.53 -4.41
N ARG A 98 16.17 -8.75 -4.68
CA ARG A 98 16.71 -10.00 -5.26
C ARG A 98 17.09 -11.05 -4.22
N HIS A 99 17.04 -12.32 -4.62
CA HIS A 99 17.68 -13.42 -3.92
C HIS A 99 19.18 -13.49 -4.28
N GLY A 100 20.06 -12.98 -3.42
CA GLY A 100 21.52 -13.14 -3.57
C GLY A 100 22.12 -12.49 -4.82
N ASP A 101 23.36 -12.90 -5.16
CA ASP A 101 24.19 -12.22 -6.15
C ASP A 101 24.03 -12.74 -7.60
N TYR A 102 23.53 -13.96 -7.81
CA TYR A 102 23.67 -14.66 -9.10
C TYR A 102 22.36 -15.06 -9.81
N GLY A 103 21.21 -14.46 -9.48
CA GLY A 103 19.92 -14.76 -10.09
C GLY A 103 19.08 -13.54 -10.50
N PHE A 104 18.17 -13.73 -11.46
CA PHE A 104 17.09 -12.77 -11.78
C PHE A 104 15.85 -12.96 -10.89
N GLU A 105 15.90 -13.92 -9.97
CA GLU A 105 14.80 -14.25 -9.07
C GLU A 105 14.71 -13.24 -7.91
N THR A 106 13.49 -12.78 -7.66
CA THR A 106 13.17 -11.81 -6.60
C THR A 106 12.14 -12.44 -5.68
N TYR A 107 12.08 -11.95 -4.44
CA TYR A 107 11.12 -12.46 -3.44
C TYR A 107 9.66 -12.33 -3.91
N VAL A 108 9.35 -11.34 -4.75
CA VAL A 108 8.02 -11.19 -5.34
C VAL A 108 7.79 -12.18 -6.49
N ASN A 109 8.84 -12.51 -7.27
CA ASN A 109 8.73 -13.43 -8.39
C ASN A 109 8.50 -14.89 -7.98
N THR A 110 8.78 -15.25 -6.72
CA THR A 110 8.41 -16.57 -6.16
C THR A 110 6.91 -16.69 -5.88
N ILE A 111 6.20 -15.54 -5.83
CA ILE A 111 4.76 -15.46 -5.55
C ILE A 111 3.97 -15.20 -6.84
N PHE A 112 4.46 -14.27 -7.66
CA PHE A 112 3.76 -13.81 -8.85
C PHE A 112 4.67 -13.83 -10.09
N ASN A 113 4.11 -14.09 -11.27
CA ASN A 113 4.85 -13.91 -12.50
C ASN A 113 5.29 -12.44 -12.66
N ALA A 114 6.59 -12.20 -12.88
CA ALA A 114 7.19 -10.86 -12.95
C ALA A 114 6.49 -9.91 -13.93
N LYS A 115 6.19 -10.39 -15.16
CA LYS A 115 5.57 -9.57 -16.21
C LYS A 115 4.13 -9.22 -15.84
N THR A 116 3.38 -10.22 -15.38
CA THR A 116 1.99 -10.05 -14.94
C THR A 116 1.89 -9.10 -13.74
N TYR A 117 2.79 -9.27 -12.76
CA TYR A 117 2.86 -8.40 -11.59
C TYR A 117 3.16 -6.96 -11.97
N TYR A 118 4.22 -6.72 -12.77
CA TYR A 118 4.60 -5.38 -13.18
C TYR A 118 3.47 -4.66 -13.93
N ALA A 119 2.87 -5.33 -14.93
CA ALA A 119 1.76 -4.77 -15.69
C ALA A 119 0.54 -4.48 -14.81
N PHE A 120 0.22 -5.39 -13.88
CA PHE A 120 -0.88 -5.20 -12.95
C PHE A 120 -0.65 -4.00 -12.02
N VAL A 121 0.50 -3.93 -11.35
CA VAL A 121 0.82 -2.85 -10.40
C VAL A 121 0.80 -1.48 -11.11
N ARG A 122 1.39 -1.40 -12.31
CA ARG A 122 1.42 -0.16 -13.08
C ARG A 122 0.01 0.29 -13.50
N ASP A 123 -0.75 -0.60 -14.13
CA ASP A 123 -1.94 -0.21 -14.89
C ASP A 123 -3.25 -0.40 -14.14
N ASN A 124 -3.34 -1.40 -13.26
CA ASN A 124 -4.62 -1.88 -12.73
C ASN A 124 -4.73 -1.80 -11.21
N TYR A 125 -3.62 -1.73 -10.49
CA TYR A 125 -3.65 -1.59 -9.04
C TYR A 125 -4.31 -0.25 -8.65
N SER A 126 -5.31 -0.34 -7.78
CA SER A 126 -6.06 0.78 -7.24
C SER A 126 -6.41 0.49 -5.78
N VAL A 127 -5.88 1.29 -4.87
CA VAL A 127 -6.21 1.21 -3.45
C VAL A 127 -7.67 1.59 -3.19
N GLY A 128 -8.26 2.45 -4.02
CA GLY A 128 -9.58 2.99 -3.78
C GLY A 128 -9.94 4.12 -4.72
N PHE A 129 -11.19 4.14 -5.17
CA PHE A 129 -11.84 5.31 -5.77
C PHE A 129 -13.33 5.29 -5.42
N VAL A 130 -13.88 6.44 -5.02
CA VAL A 130 -15.32 6.59 -4.78
C VAL A 130 -15.97 7.21 -6.01
N GLU A 131 -16.89 6.48 -6.62
CA GLU A 131 -17.57 6.91 -7.85
C GLU A 131 -18.43 8.18 -7.64
N PRO A 132 -18.54 9.06 -8.66
CA PRO A 132 -19.43 10.20 -8.62
C PRO A 132 -20.87 9.81 -8.24
N LYS A 133 -21.52 10.62 -7.42
CA LYS A 133 -22.90 10.41 -6.93
C LYS A 133 -23.11 9.09 -6.14
N CYS A 134 -22.03 8.41 -5.76
CA CYS A 134 -22.06 7.23 -4.91
C CYS A 134 -21.20 7.43 -3.65
N THR A 135 -21.35 6.53 -2.69
CA THR A 135 -20.52 6.41 -1.48
C THR A 135 -19.83 5.04 -1.43
N SER A 136 -19.71 4.35 -2.55
CA SER A 136 -19.01 3.07 -2.59
C SER A 136 -17.55 3.27 -2.99
N LEU A 137 -16.65 2.65 -2.23
CA LEU A 137 -15.22 2.61 -2.51
C LEU A 137 -14.90 1.38 -3.37
N HIS A 138 -14.34 1.61 -4.56
CA HIS A 138 -13.94 0.58 -5.50
C HIS A 138 -12.44 0.32 -5.39
N ILE A 139 -12.06 -0.93 -5.23
CA ILE A 139 -10.67 -1.36 -4.96
C ILE A 139 -10.29 -2.43 -5.98
N CYS A 140 -9.08 -2.35 -6.51
CA CYS A 140 -8.47 -3.37 -7.36
C CYS A 140 -7.08 -3.69 -6.82
N LYS A 141 -6.90 -4.83 -6.18
CA LYS A 141 -5.69 -5.15 -5.42
C LYS A 141 -5.13 -6.52 -5.77
N LEU A 142 -3.96 -6.85 -5.25
CA LEU A 142 -3.38 -8.18 -5.48
C LEU A 142 -4.18 -9.25 -4.73
N ARG A 143 -4.37 -10.39 -5.40
CA ARG A 143 -4.98 -11.58 -4.81
C ARG A 143 -3.90 -12.37 -4.08
N ILE A 144 -3.97 -12.40 -2.75
CA ILE A 144 -2.98 -13.08 -1.89
C ILE A 144 -3.32 -14.54 -1.58
N ASP A 145 -4.57 -14.96 -1.80
CA ASP A 145 -5.04 -16.32 -1.49
C ASP A 145 -4.60 -17.38 -2.51
N GLN A 146 -3.54 -17.11 -3.28
CA GLN A 146 -3.05 -18.02 -4.32
C GLN A 146 -2.31 -19.21 -3.68
N THR A 147 -3.06 -20.23 -3.30
CA THR A 147 -2.54 -21.57 -2.97
C THR A 147 -2.10 -22.38 -4.19
N LYS A 148 -2.24 -21.82 -5.40
CA LYS A 148 -1.83 -22.46 -6.66
C LYS A 148 -1.21 -21.44 -7.61
N VAL A 149 0.03 -21.73 -8.00
CA VAL A 149 0.87 -21.01 -8.98
C VAL A 149 0.17 -20.87 -10.36
N GLU A 150 -0.94 -21.58 -10.58
CA GLU A 150 -1.70 -21.65 -11.84
C GLU A 150 -2.88 -20.65 -11.94
N SER A 151 -3.10 -19.80 -10.94
CA SER A 151 -4.16 -18.78 -11.01
C SER A 151 -3.80 -17.70 -12.03
N LEU A 152 -4.40 -17.77 -13.23
CA LEU A 152 -4.30 -16.75 -14.29
C LEU A 152 -4.67 -15.33 -13.82
N TYR A 153 -5.41 -15.20 -12.71
CA TYR A 153 -5.89 -13.93 -12.19
C TYR A 153 -5.09 -13.50 -10.95
N ILE A 154 -4.27 -12.46 -11.13
CA ILE A 154 -3.48 -11.82 -10.05
C ILE A 154 -4.28 -10.78 -9.26
N SER A 155 -5.43 -10.33 -9.79
CA SER A 155 -6.23 -9.25 -9.21
C SER A 155 -7.42 -9.76 -8.38
N GLU A 156 -7.83 -8.93 -7.42
CA GLU A 156 -9.08 -9.06 -6.67
C GLU A 156 -9.78 -7.70 -6.65
N HIS A 157 -11.03 -7.68 -7.11
CA HIS A 157 -11.88 -6.49 -7.04
C HIS A 157 -12.73 -6.52 -5.77
N LYS A 158 -12.80 -5.40 -5.06
CA LYS A 158 -13.69 -5.23 -3.91
C LYS A 158 -14.45 -3.92 -4.00
N LYS A 159 -15.63 -3.93 -3.39
CA LYS A 159 -16.47 -2.76 -3.18
C LYS A 159 -16.80 -2.67 -1.70
N ILE A 160 -16.62 -1.49 -1.10
CA ILE A 160 -16.98 -1.21 0.30
C ILE A 160 -18.03 -0.10 0.28
N ASP A 161 -19.16 -0.31 0.94
CA ASP A 161 -20.15 0.75 1.12
C ASP A 161 -19.72 1.69 2.26
N LEU A 162 -19.64 2.99 1.97
CA LEU A 162 -19.30 4.06 2.92
C LEU A 162 -20.49 5.02 3.13
N SER A 163 -21.71 4.59 2.82
CA SER A 163 -22.93 5.39 2.98
C SER A 163 -23.15 5.83 4.42
N THR A 164 -22.87 4.98 5.40
CA THR A 164 -23.03 5.28 6.82
C THR A 164 -21.74 5.77 7.48
N TYR A 165 -21.90 6.58 8.52
CA TYR A 165 -20.77 7.06 9.32
C TYR A 165 -20.02 5.89 9.98
N GLU A 166 -20.76 4.91 10.51
CA GLU A 166 -20.21 3.71 11.14
C GLU A 166 -19.36 2.90 10.16
N ALA A 167 -19.78 2.77 8.90
CA ALA A 167 -18.99 2.08 7.89
C ALA A 167 -17.66 2.79 7.62
N ARG A 168 -17.66 4.14 7.61
CA ARG A 168 -16.45 4.95 7.44
C ARG A 168 -15.52 4.85 8.65
N VAL A 169 -16.06 4.87 9.87
CA VAL A 169 -15.30 4.64 11.13
C VAL A 169 -14.68 3.25 11.13
N ASN A 170 -15.44 2.21 10.80
CA ASN A 170 -14.93 0.84 10.73
C ASN A 170 -13.78 0.69 9.72
N LEU A 171 -13.88 1.35 8.56
CA LEU A 171 -12.77 1.36 7.59
C LEU A 171 -11.56 2.11 8.14
N LYS A 172 -11.75 3.29 8.77
CA LYS A 172 -10.68 4.06 9.42
C LYS A 172 -9.92 3.22 10.45
N ASP A 173 -10.63 2.54 11.33
CA ASP A 173 -10.02 1.69 12.35
C ASP A 173 -9.24 0.54 11.72
N HIS A 174 -9.80 -0.09 10.68
CA HIS A 174 -9.10 -1.14 9.94
C HIS A 174 -7.83 -0.64 9.24
N LEU A 175 -7.85 0.57 8.66
CA LEU A 175 -6.68 1.18 8.05
C LEU A 175 -5.61 1.52 9.09
N ASN A 176 -6.01 2.02 10.27
CA ASN A 176 -5.08 2.29 11.37
C ASN A 176 -4.42 1.01 11.92
N ILE A 177 -5.14 -0.13 11.95
CA ILE A 177 -4.53 -1.42 12.27
C ILE A 177 -3.46 -1.80 11.24
N ILE A 178 -3.76 -1.68 9.94
CA ILE A 178 -2.79 -1.98 8.88
C ILE A 178 -1.58 -1.03 8.96
N LYS A 179 -1.80 0.25 9.26
CA LYS A 179 -0.74 1.24 9.46
C LYS A 179 0.23 0.78 10.55
N ASN A 180 -0.30 0.38 11.71
CA ASN A 180 0.51 -0.11 12.82
C ASN A 180 1.32 -1.36 12.43
N ASP A 181 0.73 -2.29 11.67
CA ASP A 181 1.44 -3.45 11.16
C ASP A 181 2.59 -3.05 10.21
N LEU A 182 2.37 -2.10 9.30
CA LEU A 182 3.41 -1.60 8.39
C LEU A 182 4.51 -0.84 9.13
N GLU A 183 4.20 -0.13 10.21
CA GLU A 183 5.19 0.52 11.07
C GLU A 183 6.12 -0.49 11.76
N ILE A 184 5.61 -1.66 12.13
CA ILE A 184 6.43 -2.76 12.67
C ILE A 184 7.42 -3.23 11.61
N GLU A 185 6.94 -3.46 10.37
CA GLU A 185 7.81 -3.85 9.26
C GLU A 185 8.86 -2.78 8.93
N LEU A 186 8.47 -1.50 8.94
CA LEU A 186 9.40 -0.38 8.75
C LEU A 186 10.49 -0.37 9.83
N LYS A 187 10.14 -0.62 11.10
CA LYS A 187 11.11 -0.71 12.21
C LYS A 187 12.08 -1.88 12.03
N ASN A 188 11.59 -3.03 11.57
CA ASN A 188 12.42 -4.20 11.27
C ASN A 188 13.43 -3.89 10.17
N LEU A 189 12.95 -3.31 9.06
CA LEU A 189 13.81 -2.90 7.94
C LEU A 189 14.84 -1.85 8.36
N LYS A 190 14.44 -0.87 9.17
CA LYS A 190 15.34 0.15 9.73
C LYS A 190 16.44 -0.47 10.59
N LYS A 191 16.08 -1.43 11.44
CA LYS A 191 17.05 -2.15 12.28
C LYS A 191 18.05 -2.93 11.43
N TYR A 192 17.57 -3.63 10.40
CA TYR A 192 18.42 -4.34 9.44
C TYR A 192 19.43 -3.38 8.78
N ILE A 193 18.96 -2.26 8.22
CA ILE A 193 19.82 -1.27 7.56
C ILE A 193 20.89 -0.74 8.52
N LYS A 194 20.50 -0.32 9.73
CA LYS A 194 21.42 0.21 10.73
C LYS A 194 22.50 -0.77 11.19
N ASN A 195 22.19 -2.07 11.21
CA ASN A 195 23.11 -3.08 11.68
C ASN A 195 24.10 -3.55 10.61
N ARG A 196 23.82 -3.28 9.33
CA ARG A 196 24.52 -3.92 8.20
C ARG A 196 25.14 -2.95 7.20
N TYR A 197 24.64 -1.71 7.13
CA TYR A 197 25.07 -0.74 6.14
C TYR A 197 25.61 0.53 6.79
N THR A 198 26.65 1.05 6.18
CA THR A 198 27.17 2.40 6.43
C THR A 198 26.40 3.42 5.60
N LEU A 199 26.62 4.72 5.84
CA LEU A 199 26.01 5.75 5.01
C LEU A 199 26.47 5.66 3.55
N ASP A 200 27.74 5.33 3.32
CA ASP A 200 28.32 5.24 1.97
C ASP A 200 27.70 4.10 1.15
N ASP A 201 27.25 3.02 1.79
CA ASP A 201 26.53 1.94 1.11
C ASP A 201 25.15 2.40 0.59
N LEU A 202 24.55 3.43 1.19
CA LEU A 202 23.18 3.88 0.92
C LEU A 202 23.08 5.04 -0.07
N LEU A 203 24.18 5.73 -0.36
CA LEU A 203 24.26 6.90 -1.26
C LEU A 203 24.48 6.47 -2.72
#